data_AF-A0A7Y4YJW5-F1
#
_entry.id   AF-A0A7Y4YJW5-F1
#
_cell.length_a   1.000
_cell.length_b   1.000
_cell.length_c   1.000
_cell.angle_alpha   90.00
_cell.angle_beta   90.00
_cell.angle_gamma   90.00
#
_symmetry.space_group_name_H-M   'P 1'
#
loop_
_entity.id
_entity.type
_entity.pdbx_description
1 polymer ?
#
loop_
_entity_poly.entity_id
_entity_poly.type
_entity_poly.pdbx_seq_one_letter_code
_entity_poly.pdbx_strand_id
1 'polypeptide(L)' 'MAFRRALQVPSASSKEQVQILYLLGRTLESLGRIPESLETYRWLRREAPQYRDVATRIESLSTRRVHPNLR' A
#
# COMPACT_ATOMS: atom_id res chain seq x y z
N MET A 1 -11.95 -5.22 -6.84
CA MET A 1 -11.07 -6.12 -6.05
C MET A 1 -10.34 -7.13 -6.96
N ALA A 2 -9.37 -6.67 -7.76
CA ALA A 2 -8.53 -7.58 -8.57
C ALA A 2 -7.26 -8.02 -7.83
N PHE A 3 -6.75 -7.17 -6.94
CA PHE A 3 -5.46 -7.39 -6.29
C PHE A 3 -5.44 -8.53 -5.26
N ARG A 4 -6.54 -8.71 -4.51
CA ARG A 4 -6.71 -9.88 -3.62
C ARG A 4 -6.64 -11.22 -4.36
N ARG A 5 -7.03 -11.27 -5.64
CA ARG A 5 -6.94 -12.50 -6.45
C ARG A 5 -5.50 -12.78 -6.90
N ALA A 6 -4.72 -11.74 -7.20
CA ALA A 6 -3.31 -11.89 -7.55
C ALA A 6 -2.46 -12.46 -6.39
N LEU A 7 -2.82 -12.14 -5.13
CA LEU A 7 -2.16 -12.69 -3.93
C LEU A 7 -2.55 -14.14 -3.61
N GLN A 8 -3.55 -14.73 -4.29
CA GLN A 8 -3.94 -16.12 -4.06
C GLN A 8 -3.09 -17.13 -4.85
N VAL A 9 -2.09 -16.67 -5.60
CA VAL A 9 -1.11 -17.54 -6.25
C VAL A 9 0.04 -17.79 -5.26
N PRO A 10 0.16 -18.98 -4.67
CA PRO A 10 1.24 -19.30 -3.74
C PRO A 10 2.48 -19.67 -4.57
N SER A 11 3.27 -18.67 -4.97
CA SER A 11 4.58 -18.91 -5.60
C SER A 11 5.65 -17.88 -5.23
N ALA A 12 5.29 -16.72 -4.67
CA ALA A 12 6.24 -15.73 -4.21
C ALA A 12 6.67 -16.01 -2.77
N SER A 13 7.98 -15.94 -2.49
CA SER A 13 8.47 -15.95 -1.12
C SER A 13 7.90 -14.76 -0.34
N SER A 14 7.77 -14.86 0.99
CA SER A 14 7.25 -13.76 1.83
C SER A 14 8.00 -12.43 1.60
N LYS A 15 9.28 -12.48 1.23
CA LYS A 15 10.08 -11.29 0.87
C LYS A 15 9.62 -10.66 -0.46
N GLU A 16 9.43 -11.47 -1.50
CA GLU A 16 8.93 -10.98 -2.80
C GLU A 16 7.52 -10.42 -2.68
N GLN A 17 6.66 -11.06 -1.88
CA GLN A 17 5.31 -10.58 -1.61
C GLN A 17 5.32 -9.18 -0.98
N VAL A 18 6.16 -8.96 0.05
CA VAL A 18 6.34 -7.63 0.67
C VAL A 18 6.82 -6.60 -0.36
N GLN A 19 7.78 -6.95 -1.23
CA GLN A 19 8.26 -6.06 -2.27
C GLN A 19 7.17 -5.71 -3.29
N ILE A 20 6.40 -6.70 -3.75
CA ILE A 20 5.31 -6.51 -4.72
C ILE A 20 4.25 -5.57 -4.14
N LEU A 21 3.86 -5.78 -2.87
CA LEU A 21 2.90 -4.92 -2.19
C LEU A 21 3.40 -3.47 -2.05
N TYR A 22 4.69 -3.29 -1.78
CA TYR A 22 5.26 -1.95 -1.70
C TYR A 22 5.19 -1.23 -3.05
N LEU A 23 5.61 -1.91 -4.12
CA LEU A 23 5.59 -1.37 -5.48
C LEU A 23 4.16 -1.05 -5.92
N LEU A 24 3.19 -1.94 -5.64
CA LEU A 24 1.80 -1.64 -5.91
C LEU A 24 1.34 -0.38 -5.18
N GLY A 25 1.57 -0.32 -3.86
CA GLY A 25 1.12 0.82 -3.06
C GLY A 25 1.64 2.14 -3.63
N ARG A 26 2.89 2.14 -4.12
CA ARG A 26 3.53 3.29 -4.78
C ARG A 26 2.87 3.64 -6.11
N THR A 27 2.57 2.64 -6.94
CA THR A 27 1.88 2.84 -8.21
C THR A 27 0.47 3.39 -8.01
N LEU A 28 -0.28 2.86 -7.03
CA LEU A 28 -1.61 3.37 -6.69
C LEU A 28 -1.54 4.80 -6.16
N GLU A 29 -0.54 5.10 -5.31
CA GLU A 29 -0.29 6.45 -4.81
C GLU A 29 -0.03 7.44 -5.96
N SER A 30 0.86 7.10 -6.90
CA SER A 30 1.18 7.98 -8.04
C SER A 30 0.00 8.19 -8.99
N LEU A 31 -0.92 7.23 -9.06
CA LEU A 31 -2.16 7.34 -9.83
C LEU A 31 -3.26 8.10 -9.07
N GLY A 32 -3.00 8.61 -7.87
CA GLY A 32 -4.01 9.29 -7.05
C GLY A 32 -5.07 8.35 -6.46
N ARG A 33 -4.89 7.03 -6.55
CA ARG A 33 -5.79 6.01 -5.99
C ARG A 33 -5.49 5.79 -4.51
N ILE A 34 -5.69 6.86 -3.73
CA ILE A 34 -5.29 6.95 -2.32
C ILE A 34 -5.94 5.85 -1.45
N PRO A 35 -7.25 5.54 -1.57
CA PRO A 35 -7.86 4.50 -0.75
C PRO A 35 -7.22 3.12 -0.96
N GLU A 36 -6.98 2.73 -2.21
CA GLU A 36 -6.37 1.44 -2.54
C GLU A 36 -4.88 1.39 -2.16
N SER A 37 -4.17 2.51 -2.31
CA SER A 37 -2.78 2.64 -1.83
C SER A 37 -2.69 2.41 -0.31
N LEU A 38 -3.57 3.06 0.47
CA LEU A 38 -3.65 2.89 1.92
C LEU A 38 -4.00 1.46 2.33
N GLU A 39 -4.94 0.81 1.65
CA GLU A 39 -5.27 -0.60 1.89
C GLU A 39 -4.03 -1.49 1.70
N THR A 40 -3.31 -1.28 0.60
CA THR A 40 -2.11 -2.04 0.25
C THR A 40 -1.00 -1.86 1.28
N TYR A 41 -0.71 -0.62 1.67
CA TYR A 41 0.31 -0.35 2.68
C TYR A 41 -0.05 -0.88 4.06
N ARG A 42 -1.32 -0.85 4.44
CA ARG A 42 -1.77 -1.43 5.72
C ARG A 42 -1.61 -2.94 5.73
N TRP A 43 -1.85 -3.61 4.62
CA TRP A 43 -1.58 -5.03 4.48
C TRP A 43 -0.07 -5.32 4.60
N LEU A 44 0.75 -4.57 3.85
CA LEU A 44 2.21 -4.67 3.94
C LEU A 44 2.70 -4.48 5.39
N ARG A 45 2.19 -3.47 6.10
CA ARG A 45 2.60 -3.16 7.47
C ARG A 45 2.28 -4.29 8.46
N ARG A 46 1.25 -5.11 8.21
CA ARG A 46 0.95 -6.27 9.05
C ARG A 46 2.04 -7.33 8.96
N GLU A 47 2.63 -7.50 7.77
CA GLU A 47 3.68 -8.49 7.51
C GLU A 47 5.09 -7.95 7.80
N ALA A 48 5.36 -6.70 7.43
CA ALA A 48 6.69 -6.08 7.54
C ALA A 48 6.57 -4.60 8.00
N PRO A 49 6.39 -4.35 9.31
CA PRO A 49 6.11 -3.00 9.83
C PRO A 49 7.20 -1.96 9.56
N GLN A 50 8.47 -2.41 9.48
CA GLN A 50 9.65 -1.56 9.28
C GLN A 50 10.12 -1.53 7.82
N TYR A 51 9.31 -2.01 6.88
CA TYR A 51 9.71 -2.06 5.49
C TYR A 51 9.75 -0.66 4.88
N ARG A 52 10.98 -0.16 4.67
CA ARG A 52 11.25 1.15 4.06
C ARG A 52 10.50 2.27 4.78
N ASP A 53 9.70 3.05 4.04
CA ASP A 53 8.96 4.22 4.50
C ASP A 53 7.45 3.95 4.65
N VAL A 54 7.02 2.67 4.78
CA VAL A 54 5.59 2.31 4.79
C VAL A 54 4.81 3.01 5.90
N ALA A 55 5.40 3.16 7.09
CA ALA A 55 4.75 3.82 8.22
C ALA A 55 4.47 5.30 7.90
N THR A 56 5.50 6.03 7.48
CA THR A 56 5.42 7.45 7.12
C THR A 56 4.46 7.69 5.95
N ARG A 57 4.42 6.79 4.96
CA ARG A 57 3.46 6.88 3.84
C ARG A 57 2.02 6.74 4.30
N ILE A 58 1.73 5.76 5.15
CA ILE A 58 0.37 5.58 5.70
C ILE A 58 -0.07 6.82 6.45
N GLU A 59 0.80 7.40 7.27
CA GLU A 59 0.52 8.63 8.01
C GLU A 59 0.21 9.80 7.06
N SER A 60 1.12 10.10 6.13
CA SER A 60 0.96 11.19 5.15
C SER A 60 -0.30 11.04 4.28
N LEU A 61 -0.63 9.84 3.84
CA LEU A 61 -1.82 9.61 3.02
C LEU A 61 -3.12 9.65 3.85
N SER A 62 -3.06 9.28 5.12
CA SER A 62 -4.21 9.34 6.02
C SER A 62 -4.56 10.80 6.38
N THR A 63 -3.55 11.66 6.58
CA THR A 63 -3.77 13.09 6.85
C THR A 63 -4.27 13.86 5.63
N ARG A 64 -3.74 13.56 4.43
CA ARG A 64 -4.24 14.14 3.16
C ARG A 64 -5.73 13.84 2.90
N ARG A 65 -6.23 12.68 3.33
CA ARG A 65 -7.65 12.33 3.21
C ARG A 65 -8.55 13.19 4.11
N VAL A 66 -8.04 13.68 5.24
CA VAL A 66 -8.76 14.56 6.18
C VAL A 66 -8.86 15.99 5.64
N HIS A 67 -7.97 16.37 4.73
CA HIS A 67 -8.03 17.64 3.99
C HIS A 67 -8.36 17.39 2.52
N PRO A 68 -9.58 16.96 2.16
CA PRO A 68 -10.01 17.02 0.78
C PRO A 68 -9.99 18.50 0.38
N ASN A 69 -9.14 18.83 -0.59
CA ASN A 69 -8.96 20.17 -1.16
C ASN A 69 -10.19 21.07 -1.00
N LEU A 70 -10.10 22.04 -0.08
CA LEU A 70 -10.84 23.29 -0.18
C LEU A 70 -10.16 24.10 -1.31
N ARG A 71 -10.62 23.89 -2.54
CA ARG A 71 -10.41 24.81 -3.66
C ARG A 71 -11.67 24.87 -4.49
#